data_AF-A0A6U0MXR1-F1
#
_entry.id   AF-A0A6U0MXR1-F1
#
_cell.length_a   1.000
_cell.length_b   1.000
_cell.length_c   1.000
_cell.angle_alpha   90.00
_cell.angle_beta   90.00
_cell.angle_gamma   90.00
#
_symmetry.space_group_name_H-M   'P 1'
#
loop_
_entity.id
_entity.type
_entity.pdbx_description
1 polymer ?
#
loop_
_entity_poly.entity_id
_entity_poly.type
_entity_poly.pdbx_seq_one_letter_code
_entity_poly.pdbx_strand_id
1 'polypeptide(L)'
;MPDKDTCFRILLEPLMSIFRDLIRPRYISLNDIFVIAELIEVCEEISDELKRVGREGNMLYPFVQNLIADVQERLIFRAETFIQDEVEHYQLSRDDFTFFIQESQIQGTISHGDHEWFPPLKNTLSCLATLYRCLDSYTFSSLAAEVVQVCMESIVRASRSDRIGLRDTDACLFTIKNLLILREQISPFESDLMEHPVAMRDLDLAQIHGEVHRIFSGEANIFASSSGQNYFPVPRVIKSNLDSRKRLDQCVKVACEAYIMFVTREIVDPMLAFLTKVTALRASDSLSLDTPISTLAFATPERLAEIVLQVNGALAHKLPQFIRQMTLYIDSTVSREMMLNAIKSNVVEAHSQFSDFVMTQYGDNTPSKIDLKLPSELAKFLDVS
;
A
#
# COMPACT_ATOMS: atom_id res chain seq x y z
N MET A 1 -55.96 -25.95 -19.46
CA MET A 1 -55.92 -26.22 -18.00
C MET A 1 -54.62 -25.64 -17.49
N PRO A 2 -54.59 -24.94 -16.34
CA PRO A 2 -53.30 -24.56 -15.75
C PRO A 2 -52.47 -25.83 -15.56
N ASP A 3 -51.18 -25.73 -15.89
CA ASP A 3 -50.26 -26.84 -15.75
C ASP A 3 -50.31 -27.32 -14.29
N LYS A 4 -50.30 -28.65 -14.05
CA LYS A 4 -50.40 -29.18 -12.67
C LYS A 4 -49.30 -28.59 -11.76
N ASP A 5 -48.18 -28.24 -12.38
CA ASP A 5 -47.03 -27.58 -11.77
C ASP A 5 -47.34 -26.14 -11.31
N THR A 6 -48.21 -25.40 -12.02
CA THR A 6 -48.64 -24.06 -11.62
C THR A 6 -49.47 -24.10 -10.35
N CYS A 7 -50.42 -25.04 -10.24
CA CYS A 7 -51.27 -25.17 -9.06
C CYS A 7 -50.47 -25.60 -7.81
N PHE A 8 -49.47 -26.46 -7.98
CA PHE A 8 -48.61 -26.89 -6.88
C PHE A 8 -47.66 -25.77 -6.42
N ARG A 9 -47.11 -24.96 -7.33
CA ARG A 9 -46.32 -23.77 -6.99
C ARG A 9 -47.09 -22.76 -6.14
N ILE A 10 -48.35 -22.50 -6.48
CA ILE A 10 -49.24 -21.60 -5.71
C ILE A 10 -49.45 -22.13 -4.27
N LEU A 11 -49.46 -23.45 -4.07
CA LEU A 11 -49.58 -24.06 -2.73
C LEU A 11 -48.26 -24.09 -1.97
N LEU A 12 -47.13 -24.20 -2.68
CA LEU A 12 -45.80 -24.20 -2.07
C LEU A 12 -45.37 -22.81 -1.61
N GLU A 13 -45.74 -21.75 -2.30
CA GLU A 13 -45.33 -20.36 -1.96
C GLU A 13 -45.62 -19.98 -0.49
N PRO A 14 -46.84 -20.21 0.06
CA PRO A 14 -47.12 -19.95 1.48
C PRO A 14 -46.27 -20.80 2.43
N LEU A 15 -46.05 -22.08 2.10
CA LEU A 15 -45.19 -22.97 2.89
C LEU A 15 -43.75 -22.46 2.90
N MET A 16 -43.23 -22.06 1.74
CA MET A 16 -41.89 -21.49 1.61
C MET A 16 -41.74 -20.18 2.38
N SER A 17 -42.79 -19.34 2.41
CA SER A 17 -42.80 -18.15 3.26
C SER A 17 -42.69 -18.51 4.73
N ILE A 18 -43.47 -19.48 5.21
CA ILE A 18 -43.42 -19.94 6.61
C ILE A 18 -42.04 -20.53 6.94
N PHE A 19 -41.46 -21.34 6.05
CA PHE A 19 -40.11 -21.86 6.24
C PHE A 19 -39.07 -20.74 6.31
N ARG A 20 -39.19 -19.71 5.47
CA ARG A 20 -38.32 -18.54 5.52
C ARG A 20 -38.47 -17.81 6.84
N ASP A 21 -39.68 -17.59 7.33
CA ASP A 21 -39.94 -16.90 8.59
C ASP A 21 -39.38 -17.67 9.80
N LEU A 22 -39.26 -19.00 9.71
CA LEU A 22 -38.67 -19.85 10.74
C LEU A 22 -37.14 -19.90 10.67
N ILE A 23 -36.56 -19.93 9.46
CA ILE A 23 -35.12 -20.06 9.24
C ILE A 23 -34.42 -18.70 9.37
N ARG A 24 -35.07 -17.61 8.95
CA ARG A 24 -34.52 -16.24 8.94
C ARG A 24 -33.98 -15.78 10.29
N PRO A 25 -34.70 -15.92 11.43
CA PRO A 25 -34.15 -15.55 12.73
C PRO A 25 -32.89 -16.32 13.12
N ARG A 26 -32.71 -17.54 12.60
CA ARG A 26 -31.57 -18.40 12.92
C ARG A 26 -30.30 -17.90 12.24
N TYR A 27 -30.31 -17.71 10.92
CA TYR A 27 -29.10 -17.26 10.22
C TYR A 27 -28.79 -15.77 10.47
N ILE A 28 -29.80 -14.92 10.73
CA ILE A 28 -29.55 -13.52 11.12
C ILE A 28 -28.78 -13.43 12.45
N SER A 29 -28.97 -14.39 13.36
CA SER A 29 -28.24 -14.42 14.63
C SER A 29 -26.77 -14.83 14.51
N LEU A 30 -26.36 -15.36 13.35
CA LEU A 30 -24.97 -15.72 13.10
C LEU A 30 -24.14 -14.45 12.92
N ASN A 31 -23.02 -14.41 13.63
CA ASN A 31 -22.09 -13.26 13.63
C ASN A 31 -20.73 -13.59 13.03
N ASP A 32 -20.35 -14.87 13.05
CA ASP A 32 -19.08 -15.36 12.53
C ASP A 32 -19.19 -15.58 11.01
N ILE A 33 -18.29 -14.94 10.26
CA ILE A 33 -18.25 -15.02 8.80
C ILE A 33 -17.96 -16.45 8.31
N PHE A 34 -17.17 -17.23 9.04
CA PHE A 34 -16.79 -18.59 8.64
C PHE A 34 -17.98 -19.54 8.76
N VAL A 35 -18.75 -19.41 9.84
CA VAL A 35 -19.98 -20.21 10.05
C VAL A 35 -21.05 -19.86 9.02
N ILE A 36 -21.17 -18.58 8.63
CA ILE A 36 -22.10 -18.16 7.59
C ILE A 36 -21.67 -18.74 6.22
N ALA A 37 -20.36 -18.75 5.94
CA ALA A 37 -19.81 -19.33 4.72
C ALA A 37 -20.01 -20.85 4.63
N GLU A 38 -19.87 -21.58 5.73
CA GLU A 38 -20.22 -23.01 5.81
C GLU A 38 -21.71 -23.24 5.53
N LEU A 39 -22.59 -22.38 6.06
CA LEU A 39 -24.02 -22.47 5.78
C LEU A 39 -24.33 -22.28 4.30
N ILE A 40 -23.64 -21.37 3.61
CA ILE A 40 -23.79 -21.17 2.16
C ILE A 40 -23.39 -22.44 1.40
N GLU A 41 -22.25 -23.06 1.73
CA GLU A 41 -21.83 -24.33 1.09
C GLU A 41 -22.87 -25.43 1.23
N VAL A 42 -23.40 -25.60 2.45
CA VAL A 42 -24.44 -26.60 2.71
C VAL A 42 -25.69 -26.30 1.88
N CYS A 43 -26.09 -25.04 1.77
CA CYS A 43 -27.22 -24.66 0.93
C CYS A 43 -26.95 -24.88 -0.56
N GLU A 44 -25.72 -24.65 -1.04
CA GLU A 44 -25.31 -24.94 -2.42
C GLU A 44 -25.31 -26.45 -2.72
N GLU A 45 -24.83 -27.27 -1.79
CA GLU A 45 -24.87 -28.74 -1.91
C GLU A 45 -26.32 -29.26 -1.98
N ILE A 46 -27.20 -28.73 -1.13
CA ILE A 46 -28.65 -29.03 -1.20
C ILE A 46 -29.22 -28.60 -2.56
N SER A 47 -28.85 -27.41 -3.04
CA SER A 47 -29.29 -26.88 -4.32
C SER A 47 -28.87 -27.79 -5.49
N ASP A 48 -27.66 -28.32 -5.46
CA ASP A 48 -27.17 -29.25 -6.48
C ASP A 48 -27.82 -30.62 -6.39
N GLU A 49 -28.09 -31.13 -5.19
CA GLU A 49 -28.84 -32.37 -5.02
C GLU A 49 -30.28 -32.23 -5.53
N LEU A 50 -30.94 -31.08 -5.30
CA LEU A 50 -32.26 -30.80 -5.86
C LEU A 50 -32.27 -30.80 -7.39
N LYS A 51 -31.21 -30.31 -8.05
CA LYS A 51 -31.08 -30.42 -9.51
C LYS A 51 -31.00 -31.88 -9.97
N ARG A 52 -30.32 -32.75 -9.21
CA ARG A 52 -30.17 -34.19 -9.54
C ARG A 52 -31.49 -34.96 -9.41
N VAL A 53 -32.32 -34.61 -8.42
CA VAL A 53 -33.66 -35.19 -8.22
C VAL A 53 -34.60 -34.94 -9.41
N GLY A 54 -34.34 -33.90 -10.22
CA GLY A 54 -35.05 -33.64 -11.47
C GLY A 54 -36.33 -32.81 -11.26
N ARG A 55 -37.46 -33.23 -11.85
CA ARG A 55 -38.68 -32.40 -11.94
C ARG A 55 -39.22 -31.93 -10.60
N GLU A 56 -39.22 -32.78 -9.58
CA GLU A 56 -39.77 -32.47 -8.26
C GLU A 56 -38.84 -31.55 -7.46
N GLY A 57 -37.51 -31.75 -7.54
CA GLY A 57 -36.51 -30.90 -6.91
C GLY A 57 -36.46 -29.48 -7.48
N ASN A 58 -36.71 -29.33 -8.78
CA ASN A 58 -36.80 -28.03 -9.46
C ASN A 58 -37.93 -27.13 -8.94
N MET A 59 -38.90 -27.68 -8.19
CA MET A 59 -39.94 -26.88 -7.53
C MET A 59 -39.39 -26.14 -6.30
N LEU A 60 -38.44 -26.74 -5.58
CA LEU A 60 -37.80 -26.20 -4.37
C LEU A 60 -36.55 -25.36 -4.68
N TYR A 61 -35.98 -25.56 -5.86
CA TYR A 61 -34.78 -24.85 -6.30
C TYR A 61 -34.85 -23.32 -6.11
N PRO A 62 -35.92 -22.61 -6.52
CA PRO A 62 -36.00 -21.16 -6.31
C PRO A 62 -36.05 -20.75 -4.83
N PHE A 63 -36.58 -21.61 -3.95
CA PHE A 63 -36.57 -21.33 -2.51
C PHE A 63 -35.16 -21.39 -1.95
N VAL A 64 -34.40 -22.45 -2.28
CA VAL A 64 -33.01 -22.60 -1.83
C VAL A 64 -32.13 -21.50 -2.40
N GLN A 65 -32.31 -21.12 -3.66
CA GLN A 65 -31.57 -19.99 -4.26
C GLN A 65 -31.85 -18.65 -3.57
N ASN A 66 -33.12 -18.39 -3.20
CA ASN A 66 -33.44 -17.19 -2.42
C ASN A 66 -32.83 -17.26 -1.01
N LEU A 67 -32.76 -18.44 -0.39
CA LEU A 67 -32.11 -18.60 0.90
C LEU A 67 -30.59 -18.37 0.80
N ILE A 68 -29.94 -18.91 -0.22
CA ILE A 68 -28.51 -18.66 -0.51
C ILE A 68 -28.28 -17.16 -0.66
N ALA A 69 -29.11 -16.46 -1.45
CA ALA A 69 -29.00 -15.01 -1.63
C ALA A 69 -29.18 -14.24 -0.30
N ASP A 70 -30.18 -14.59 0.51
CA ASP A 70 -30.42 -13.97 1.83
C ASP A 70 -29.21 -14.18 2.78
N VAL A 71 -28.58 -15.37 2.74
CA VAL A 71 -27.41 -15.69 3.57
C VAL A 71 -26.12 -15.05 3.03
N GLN A 72 -25.97 -14.94 1.70
CA GLN A 72 -24.88 -14.20 1.06
C GLN A 72 -24.94 -12.71 1.40
N GLU A 73 -26.12 -12.08 1.39
CA GLU A 73 -26.28 -10.68 1.83
C GLU A 73 -25.87 -10.53 3.31
N ARG A 74 -26.22 -11.49 4.16
CA ARG A 74 -25.76 -11.53 5.55
C ARG A 74 -24.24 -11.71 5.66
N LEU A 75 -23.63 -12.56 4.82
CA LEU A 75 -22.18 -12.75 4.78
C LEU A 75 -21.47 -11.44 4.42
N ILE A 76 -21.93 -10.74 3.38
CA ILE A 76 -21.36 -9.46 2.93
C ILE A 76 -21.39 -8.44 4.08
N PHE A 77 -22.55 -8.25 4.70
CA PHE A 77 -22.69 -7.33 5.84
C PHE A 77 -21.76 -7.68 7.01
N ARG A 78 -21.62 -8.98 7.31
CA ARG A 78 -20.74 -9.44 8.40
C ARG A 78 -19.27 -9.35 8.04
N ALA A 79 -18.90 -9.55 6.78
CA ALA A 79 -17.54 -9.36 6.29
C ALA A 79 -17.12 -7.89 6.37
N GLU A 80 -17.98 -6.96 5.95
CA GLU A 80 -17.72 -5.51 6.11
C GLU A 80 -17.49 -5.14 7.58
N THR A 81 -18.36 -5.62 8.49
CA THR A 81 -18.21 -5.38 9.94
C THR A 81 -16.92 -6.01 10.48
N PHE A 82 -16.62 -7.24 10.07
CA PHE A 82 -15.41 -7.95 10.48
C PHE A 82 -14.15 -7.20 10.06
N ILE A 83 -14.11 -6.68 8.82
CA ILE A 83 -12.97 -5.92 8.32
C ILE A 83 -12.84 -4.57 9.03
N GLN A 84 -13.95 -3.90 9.34
CA GLN A 84 -13.91 -2.69 10.17
C GLN A 84 -13.33 -2.97 11.55
N ASP A 85 -13.81 -4.00 12.25
CA ASP A 85 -13.40 -4.30 13.62
C ASP A 85 -11.96 -4.84 13.69
N GLU A 86 -11.61 -5.79 12.82
CA GLU A 86 -10.37 -6.56 12.90
C GLU A 86 -9.21 -6.00 12.06
N VAL A 87 -9.49 -5.12 11.09
CA VAL A 87 -8.46 -4.58 10.17
C VAL A 87 -8.38 -3.06 10.27
N GLU A 88 -9.51 -2.35 10.17
CA GLU A 88 -9.52 -0.88 10.17
C GLU A 88 -9.21 -0.30 11.55
N HIS A 89 -9.89 -0.79 12.59
CA HIS A 89 -9.75 -0.32 13.96
C HIS A 89 -8.62 -1.00 14.74
N TYR A 90 -7.90 -1.94 14.11
CA TYR A 90 -6.77 -2.61 14.73
C TYR A 90 -5.70 -1.59 15.17
N GLN A 91 -5.32 -1.65 16.44
CA GLN A 91 -4.25 -0.84 17.01
C GLN A 91 -3.08 -1.74 17.36
N LEU A 92 -1.96 -1.53 16.68
CA LEU A 92 -0.73 -2.26 16.95
C LEU A 92 -0.23 -1.93 18.37
N SER A 93 -0.07 -2.95 19.21
CA SER A 93 0.59 -2.82 20.51
C SER A 93 2.11 -2.78 20.35
N ARG A 94 2.82 -2.24 21.35
CA ARG A 94 4.29 -2.28 21.39
C ARG A 94 4.83 -3.72 21.42
N ASP A 95 4.15 -4.57 22.18
CA ASP A 95 4.57 -5.96 22.37
C ASP A 95 4.46 -6.75 21.06
N ASP A 96 3.36 -6.56 20.31
CA ASP A 96 3.18 -7.14 18.97
C ASP A 96 4.29 -6.71 18.02
N PHE A 97 4.66 -5.43 18.04
CA PHE A 97 5.74 -4.94 17.18
C PHE A 97 7.09 -5.56 17.53
N THR A 98 7.43 -5.62 18.82
CA THR A 98 8.68 -6.27 19.25
C THR A 98 8.73 -7.74 18.86
N PHE A 99 7.59 -8.42 18.90
CA PHE A 99 7.47 -9.78 18.40
C PHE A 99 7.79 -9.86 16.89
N PHE A 100 7.24 -8.96 16.06
CA PHE A 100 7.55 -8.94 14.62
C PHE A 100 9.02 -8.64 14.30
N ILE A 101 9.67 -7.73 15.06
CA ILE A 101 11.12 -7.51 14.92
C ILE A 101 11.88 -8.77 15.34
N GLN A 102 11.54 -9.34 16.49
CA GLN A 102 12.24 -10.48 17.05
C GLN A 102 12.07 -11.74 16.17
N GLU A 103 10.90 -11.93 15.55
CA GLU A 103 10.64 -12.96 14.57
C GLU A 103 11.54 -12.82 13.33
N SER A 104 11.68 -11.60 12.79
CA SER A 104 12.61 -11.34 11.68
C SER A 104 14.09 -11.59 12.03
N GLN A 105 14.45 -11.57 13.33
CA GLN A 105 15.79 -11.94 13.79
C GLN A 105 15.96 -13.44 14.08
N ILE A 106 14.87 -14.17 14.38
CA ILE A 106 14.89 -15.59 14.76
C ILE A 106 14.76 -16.54 13.56
N GLN A 107 14.39 -16.04 12.36
CA GLN A 107 14.28 -16.82 11.11
C GLN A 107 15.54 -17.63 10.72
N GLY A 108 16.66 -17.51 11.45
CA GLY A 108 17.83 -18.38 11.32
C GLY A 108 17.84 -19.69 12.11
N THR A 109 16.96 -19.95 13.11
CA THR A 109 17.22 -21.10 14.02
C THR A 109 16.08 -21.94 14.59
N ILE A 110 14.78 -21.64 14.45
CA ILE A 110 13.74 -22.51 15.07
C ILE A 110 12.56 -22.74 14.13
N SER A 111 12.29 -24.03 13.90
CA SER A 111 11.10 -24.59 13.27
C SER A 111 10.02 -24.82 14.34
N HIS A 112 8.76 -24.53 13.97
CA HIS A 112 7.50 -24.84 14.67
C HIS A 112 6.92 -23.81 15.66
N GLY A 113 5.74 -23.32 15.30
CA GLY A 113 4.84 -22.46 16.08
C GLY A 113 4.43 -21.28 15.22
N ASP A 114 3.24 -21.33 14.63
CA ASP A 114 2.56 -20.30 13.81
C ASP A 114 3.37 -19.01 13.62
N HIS A 115 3.92 -18.80 12.41
CA HIS A 115 4.34 -17.47 11.98
C HIS A 115 3.11 -16.56 12.07
N GLU A 116 2.93 -15.88 13.19
CA GLU A 116 1.80 -14.98 13.38
C GLU A 116 2.04 -13.80 12.44
N TRP A 117 1.47 -13.88 11.25
CA TRP A 117 1.42 -12.75 10.34
C TRP A 117 0.75 -11.58 11.04
N PHE A 118 1.04 -10.36 10.57
CA PHE A 118 0.35 -9.16 11.02
C PHE A 118 -1.18 -9.40 11.05
N PRO A 119 -1.87 -9.30 12.20
CA PRO A 119 -3.24 -9.80 12.33
C PRO A 119 -4.22 -9.20 11.31
N PRO A 120 -4.17 -7.89 11.01
CA PRO A 120 -4.99 -7.32 9.93
C PRO A 120 -4.74 -7.98 8.57
N LEU A 121 -3.50 -8.33 8.25
CA LEU A 121 -3.16 -9.04 7.01
C LEU A 121 -3.75 -10.47 7.02
N LYS A 122 -3.57 -11.22 8.12
CA LYS A 122 -4.12 -12.57 8.26
C LYS A 122 -5.65 -12.58 8.15
N ASN A 123 -6.31 -11.66 8.83
CA ASN A 123 -7.77 -11.51 8.85
C ASN A 123 -8.29 -11.11 7.47
N THR A 124 -7.60 -10.20 6.78
CA THR A 124 -7.90 -9.82 5.39
C THR A 124 -7.83 -11.03 4.46
N LEU A 125 -6.74 -11.80 4.49
CA LEU A 125 -6.57 -12.97 3.62
C LEU A 125 -7.59 -14.08 3.90
N SER A 126 -7.88 -14.32 5.17
CA SER A 126 -8.90 -15.31 5.57
C SER A 126 -10.30 -14.89 5.12
N CYS A 127 -10.62 -13.60 5.24
CA CYS A 127 -11.86 -13.02 4.75
C CYS A 127 -11.96 -13.14 3.22
N LEU A 128 -10.91 -12.76 2.48
CA LEU A 128 -10.87 -12.87 1.02
C LEU A 128 -11.07 -14.32 0.54
N ALA A 129 -10.38 -15.29 1.14
CA ALA A 129 -10.54 -16.70 0.80
C ALA A 129 -11.97 -17.20 1.04
N THR A 130 -12.62 -16.73 2.12
CA THR A 130 -13.99 -17.08 2.47
C THR A 130 -15.00 -16.48 1.49
N LEU A 131 -14.84 -15.19 1.17
CA LEU A 131 -15.69 -14.47 0.24
C LEU A 131 -15.59 -15.03 -1.17
N TYR A 132 -14.37 -15.39 -1.61
CA TYR A 132 -14.11 -15.97 -2.93
C TYR A 132 -14.92 -17.24 -3.19
N ARG A 133 -15.06 -18.08 -2.17
CA ARG A 133 -15.76 -19.36 -2.27
C ARG A 133 -17.29 -19.21 -2.24
N CYS A 134 -17.81 -18.13 -1.67
CA CYS A 134 -19.23 -17.98 -1.37
C CYS A 134 -19.97 -16.97 -2.25
N LEU A 135 -19.25 -16.13 -3.01
CA LEU A 135 -19.83 -15.04 -3.79
C LEU A 135 -19.55 -15.20 -5.28
N ASP A 136 -20.38 -14.56 -6.10
CA ASP A 136 -20.12 -14.44 -7.53
C ASP A 136 -18.92 -13.51 -7.80
N SER A 137 -18.24 -13.71 -8.93
CA SER A 137 -17.00 -12.97 -9.29
C SER A 137 -17.18 -11.45 -9.25
N TYR A 138 -18.35 -10.92 -9.66
CA TYR A 138 -18.61 -9.48 -9.66
C TYR A 138 -18.72 -8.90 -8.24
N THR A 139 -19.54 -9.53 -7.39
CA THR A 139 -19.70 -9.11 -5.98
C THR A 139 -18.42 -9.34 -5.18
N PHE A 140 -17.70 -10.42 -5.46
CA PHE A 140 -16.40 -10.68 -4.84
C PHE A 140 -15.38 -9.59 -5.21
N SER A 141 -15.24 -9.23 -6.48
CA SER A 141 -14.25 -8.25 -6.91
C SER A 141 -14.44 -6.89 -6.24
N SER A 142 -15.69 -6.42 -6.09
CA SER A 142 -16.00 -5.15 -5.42
C SER A 142 -15.60 -5.14 -3.96
N LEU A 143 -15.99 -6.17 -3.23
CA LEU A 143 -15.67 -6.31 -1.82
C LEU A 143 -14.17 -6.54 -1.61
N ALA A 144 -13.55 -7.39 -2.44
CA ALA A 144 -12.12 -7.68 -2.36
C ALA A 144 -11.27 -6.44 -2.59
N ALA A 145 -11.63 -5.56 -3.53
CA ALA A 145 -10.94 -4.30 -3.76
C ALA A 145 -10.97 -3.39 -2.51
N GLU A 146 -12.12 -3.28 -1.85
CA GLU A 146 -12.27 -2.51 -0.62
C GLU A 146 -11.47 -3.12 0.54
N VAL A 147 -11.58 -4.43 0.74
CA VAL A 147 -10.89 -5.18 1.80
C VAL A 147 -9.37 -5.07 1.67
N VAL A 148 -8.83 -5.22 0.45
CA VAL A 148 -7.40 -5.04 0.19
C VAL A 148 -6.97 -3.59 0.46
N GLN A 149 -7.80 -2.61 0.12
CA GLN A 149 -7.50 -1.21 0.43
C GLN A 149 -7.45 -0.93 1.93
N VAL A 150 -8.44 -1.40 2.69
CA VAL A 150 -8.47 -1.23 4.16
C VAL A 150 -7.22 -1.87 4.79
N CYS A 151 -6.80 -3.04 4.30
CA CYS A 151 -5.57 -3.68 4.75
C CYS A 151 -4.31 -2.84 4.43
N MET A 152 -4.19 -2.31 3.20
CA MET A 152 -3.08 -1.42 2.83
C MET A 152 -3.01 -0.19 3.75
N GLU A 153 -4.15 0.45 4.00
CA GLU A 153 -4.24 1.62 4.87
C GLU A 153 -3.89 1.26 6.32
N SER A 154 -4.32 0.10 6.81
CA SER A 154 -3.98 -0.41 8.14
C SER A 154 -2.48 -0.64 8.31
N ILE A 155 -1.81 -1.22 7.31
CA ILE A 155 -0.34 -1.40 7.32
C ILE A 155 0.39 -0.05 7.39
N VAL A 156 0.01 0.92 6.55
CA VAL A 156 0.63 2.26 6.54
C VAL A 156 0.32 3.04 7.82
N ARG A 157 -0.87 2.87 8.40
CA ARG A 157 -1.25 3.48 9.67
C ARG A 157 -0.43 2.90 10.82
N ALA A 158 -0.25 1.58 10.84
CA ALA A 158 0.56 0.90 11.85
C ALA A 158 2.01 1.40 11.84
N SER A 159 2.59 1.64 10.66
CA SER A 159 3.97 2.14 10.55
C SER A 159 4.16 3.60 10.99
N ARG A 160 3.07 4.40 11.05
CA ARG A 160 3.09 5.81 11.47
C ARG A 160 2.72 6.01 12.94
N SER A 161 2.43 4.94 13.66
CA SER A 161 1.95 5.05 15.03
C SER A 161 3.12 5.37 15.99
N ASP A 162 3.26 6.67 16.32
CA ASP A 162 4.26 7.20 17.27
C ASP A 162 4.23 6.52 18.64
N ARG A 163 3.09 5.89 18.99
CA ARG A 163 2.89 5.17 20.25
C ARG A 163 3.92 4.08 20.48
N ILE A 164 4.46 3.51 19.41
CA ILE A 164 5.36 2.36 19.48
C ILE A 164 6.83 2.79 19.62
N GLY A 165 7.18 4.06 19.35
CA GLY A 165 8.56 4.55 19.46
C GLY A 165 9.51 3.82 18.51
N LEU A 166 9.05 3.49 17.30
CA LEU A 166 9.87 2.80 16.30
C LEU A 166 11.04 3.67 15.86
N ARG A 167 12.11 2.99 15.43
CA ARG A 167 13.05 3.62 14.50
C ARG A 167 12.38 3.73 13.14
N ASP A 168 12.51 4.88 12.49
CA ASP A 168 11.93 5.15 11.16
C ASP A 168 12.28 4.06 10.13
N THR A 169 13.48 3.48 10.24
CA THR A 169 13.95 2.38 9.39
C THR A 169 13.13 1.10 9.55
N ASP A 170 12.87 0.70 10.80
CA ASP A 170 12.14 -0.54 11.09
C ASP A 170 10.67 -0.40 10.69
N ALA A 171 10.11 0.82 10.81
CA ALA A 171 8.77 1.15 10.33
C ALA A 171 8.65 0.99 8.80
N CYS A 172 9.60 1.54 8.04
CA CYS A 172 9.62 1.41 6.58
C CYS A 172 9.77 -0.06 6.13
N LEU A 173 10.66 -0.82 6.76
CA LEU A 173 10.89 -2.22 6.43
C LEU A 173 9.67 -3.10 6.79
N PHE A 174 9.01 -2.83 7.91
CA PHE A 174 7.75 -3.48 8.28
C PHE A 174 6.68 -3.25 7.21
N THR A 175 6.49 -2.01 6.75
CA THR A 175 5.52 -1.69 5.70
C THR A 175 5.84 -2.44 4.41
N ILE A 176 7.10 -2.40 3.95
CA ILE A 176 7.51 -3.09 2.73
C ILE A 176 7.28 -4.60 2.84
N LYS A 177 7.68 -5.24 3.94
CA LYS A 177 7.47 -6.68 4.19
C LYS A 177 6.00 -7.05 4.06
N ASN A 178 5.12 -6.37 4.81
CA ASN A 178 3.70 -6.73 4.84
C ASN A 178 2.98 -6.43 3.51
N LEU A 179 3.35 -5.36 2.80
CA LEU A 179 2.79 -5.08 1.46
C LEU A 179 3.26 -6.11 0.41
N LEU A 180 4.51 -6.56 0.48
CA LEU A 180 5.01 -7.63 -0.40
C LEU A 180 4.31 -8.96 -0.13
N ILE A 181 4.06 -9.31 1.14
CA ILE A 181 3.28 -10.50 1.50
C ILE A 181 1.86 -10.38 0.97
N LEU A 182 1.18 -9.25 1.20
CA LEU A 182 -0.17 -9.01 0.69
C LEU A 182 -0.21 -9.19 -0.84
N ARG A 183 0.76 -8.62 -1.56
CA ARG A 183 0.88 -8.71 -3.02
C ARG A 183 1.02 -10.15 -3.51
N GLU A 184 1.84 -10.95 -2.84
CA GLU A 184 2.03 -12.35 -3.19
C GLU A 184 0.76 -13.17 -2.93
N GLN A 185 0.14 -12.98 -1.76
CA GLN A 185 -1.01 -13.77 -1.33
C GLN A 185 -2.30 -13.45 -2.10
N ILE A 186 -2.40 -12.27 -2.75
CA ILE A 186 -3.55 -11.95 -3.62
C ILE A 186 -3.38 -12.42 -5.07
N SER A 187 -2.20 -12.92 -5.47
CA SER A 187 -1.96 -13.40 -6.83
C SER A 187 -2.94 -14.49 -7.31
N PRO A 188 -3.42 -15.43 -6.46
CA PRO A 188 -4.44 -16.40 -6.88
C PRO A 188 -5.78 -15.78 -7.28
N PHE A 189 -6.11 -14.59 -6.77
CA PHE A 189 -7.37 -13.89 -7.04
C PHE A 189 -7.28 -12.94 -8.26
N GLU A 190 -6.15 -12.93 -8.95
CA GLU A 190 -5.83 -11.96 -10.00
C GLU A 190 -6.79 -11.99 -11.19
N SER A 191 -7.25 -13.17 -11.63
CA SER A 191 -8.18 -13.27 -12.78
C SER A 191 -9.48 -12.51 -12.49
N ASP A 192 -10.08 -12.76 -11.33
CA ASP A 192 -11.38 -12.18 -10.95
C ASP A 192 -11.28 -10.69 -10.57
N LEU A 193 -10.18 -10.28 -9.93
CA LEU A 193 -9.90 -8.88 -9.62
C LEU A 193 -9.67 -8.04 -10.89
N MET A 194 -9.14 -8.63 -11.97
CA MET A 194 -8.92 -7.94 -13.24
C MET A 194 -10.12 -8.00 -14.19
N GLU A 195 -10.95 -9.04 -14.12
CA GLU A 195 -12.13 -9.21 -14.98
C GLU A 195 -13.25 -8.20 -14.68
N HIS A 196 -13.36 -7.76 -13.42
CA HIS A 196 -14.36 -6.79 -12.99
C HIS A 196 -13.69 -5.59 -12.30
N PRO A 197 -13.16 -4.60 -13.05
CA PRO A 197 -12.61 -3.40 -12.46
C PRO A 197 -13.71 -2.64 -11.71
N VAL A 198 -13.55 -2.53 -10.40
CA VAL A 198 -14.51 -1.85 -9.53
C VAL A 198 -14.19 -0.37 -9.59
N ALA A 199 -15.13 0.40 -10.11
CA ALA A 199 -15.04 1.85 -10.18
C ALA A 199 -15.17 2.45 -8.77
N MET A 200 -14.06 2.55 -8.04
CA MET A 200 -14.01 3.39 -6.84
C MET A 200 -14.07 4.86 -7.27
N ARG A 201 -14.85 5.66 -6.54
CA ARG A 201 -15.12 7.04 -6.91
C ARG A 201 -14.01 7.94 -6.36
N ASP A 202 -12.95 8.12 -7.13
CA ASP A 202 -11.99 9.20 -6.87
C ASP A 202 -12.53 10.54 -7.40
N LEU A 203 -12.29 11.61 -6.66
CA LEU A 203 -12.62 12.97 -7.08
C LEU A 203 -11.41 13.55 -7.83
N ASP A 204 -11.55 13.87 -9.11
CA ASP A 204 -10.49 14.55 -9.86
C ASP A 204 -10.44 16.03 -9.48
N LEU A 205 -9.51 16.38 -8.59
CA LEU A 205 -9.28 17.75 -8.14
C LEU A 205 -8.37 18.54 -9.10
N ALA A 206 -7.80 17.91 -10.14
CA ALA A 206 -6.84 18.56 -11.03
C ALA A 206 -7.49 19.69 -11.85
N GLN A 207 -8.75 19.52 -12.27
CA GLN A 207 -9.50 20.58 -12.96
C GLN A 207 -9.95 21.70 -12.02
N ILE A 208 -10.20 21.39 -10.75
CA ILE A 208 -10.56 22.40 -9.73
C ILE A 208 -9.37 23.32 -9.47
N HIS A 209 -8.14 22.78 -9.44
CA HIS A 209 -6.95 23.60 -9.23
C HIS A 209 -6.78 24.65 -10.34
N GLY A 210 -6.99 24.30 -11.61
CA GLY A 210 -6.90 25.26 -12.72
C GLY A 210 -7.98 26.34 -12.70
N GLU A 211 -9.23 25.96 -12.38
CA GLU A 211 -10.37 26.88 -12.30
C GLU A 211 -10.30 27.79 -11.06
N VAL A 212 -9.88 27.26 -9.91
CA VAL A 212 -9.64 28.05 -8.68
C VAL A 212 -8.47 29.00 -8.86
N HIS A 213 -7.39 28.56 -9.53
CA HIS A 213 -6.27 29.44 -9.82
C HIS A 213 -6.69 30.61 -10.73
N ARG A 214 -7.55 30.36 -11.72
CA ARG A 214 -8.10 31.39 -12.63
C ARG A 214 -9.06 32.37 -11.95
N ILE A 215 -9.82 31.91 -10.96
CA ILE A 215 -10.67 32.74 -10.09
C ILE A 215 -9.79 33.59 -9.16
N PHE A 216 -8.74 32.99 -8.57
CA PHE A 216 -7.83 33.68 -7.66
C PHE A 216 -6.91 34.68 -8.38
N SER A 217 -6.56 34.42 -9.65
CA SER A 217 -5.85 35.36 -10.51
C SER A 217 -6.74 36.50 -11.04
N GLY A 218 -8.05 36.48 -10.72
CA GLY A 218 -9.00 37.54 -11.08
C GLY A 218 -9.49 37.49 -12.53
N GLU A 219 -9.18 36.42 -13.27
CA GLU A 219 -9.56 36.25 -14.67
C GLU A 219 -11.01 35.73 -14.83
N ALA A 220 -11.60 35.16 -13.78
CA ALA A 220 -12.99 34.66 -13.78
C ALA A 220 -13.79 35.22 -12.60
N ASN A 221 -14.94 35.85 -12.90
CA ASN A 221 -15.77 36.53 -11.91
C ASN A 221 -16.93 35.62 -11.44
N ILE A 222 -16.89 35.16 -10.19
CA ILE A 222 -17.80 34.13 -9.64
C ILE A 222 -19.26 34.61 -9.53
N PHE A 223 -19.49 35.93 -9.55
CA PHE A 223 -20.81 36.55 -9.31
C PHE A 223 -21.40 37.29 -10.52
N ALA A 224 -20.75 37.23 -11.70
CA ALA A 224 -21.24 37.92 -12.89
C ALA A 224 -22.13 37.00 -13.74
N SER A 225 -23.37 36.75 -13.29
CA SER A 225 -24.41 36.24 -14.19
C SER A 225 -25.77 36.82 -13.80
N SER A 226 -26.33 37.64 -14.69
CA SER A 226 -27.69 38.19 -14.59
C SER A 226 -28.79 37.17 -14.95
N SER A 227 -28.44 35.90 -15.14
CA SER A 227 -29.40 34.83 -15.43
C SER A 227 -29.12 33.59 -14.58
N GLY A 228 -29.18 33.71 -13.26
CA GLY A 228 -29.60 32.67 -12.31
C GLY A 228 -28.92 31.29 -12.30
N GLN A 229 -27.88 31.04 -13.09
CA GLN A 229 -27.12 29.79 -13.09
C GLN A 229 -25.77 30.03 -12.43
N ASN A 230 -25.64 29.60 -11.18
CA ASN A 230 -24.38 29.59 -10.46
C ASN A 230 -23.46 28.53 -11.07
N TYR A 231 -22.42 28.94 -11.79
CA TYR A 231 -21.36 28.07 -12.30
C TYR A 231 -20.34 27.77 -11.19
N PHE A 232 -20.75 27.06 -10.14
CA PHE A 232 -19.77 26.32 -9.35
C PHE A 232 -19.47 25.01 -10.09
N PRO A 233 -18.21 24.73 -10.47
CA PRO A 233 -17.89 23.46 -11.10
C PRO A 233 -18.10 22.35 -10.06
N VAL A 234 -19.16 21.57 -10.24
CA VAL A 234 -19.37 20.34 -9.48
C VAL A 234 -18.23 19.39 -9.85
N PRO A 235 -17.45 18.88 -8.87
CA PRO A 235 -16.38 17.94 -9.14
C PRO A 235 -16.94 16.76 -9.95
N ARG A 236 -16.41 16.53 -11.15
CA ARG A 236 -16.77 15.33 -11.88
C ARG A 236 -16.14 14.14 -11.16
N VAL A 237 -16.99 13.23 -10.70
CA VAL A 237 -16.58 11.92 -10.20
C VAL A 237 -15.95 11.18 -11.38
N ILE A 238 -14.62 11.14 -11.42
CA ILE A 238 -13.92 10.28 -12.36
C ILE A 238 -13.90 8.91 -11.70
N LYS A 239 -14.60 7.96 -12.32
CA LYS A 239 -14.44 6.54 -12.01
C LYS A 239 -13.04 6.15 -12.47
N SER A 240 -12.05 6.30 -11.60
CA SER A 240 -10.76 5.66 -11.83
C SER A 240 -11.05 4.15 -11.72
N ASN A 241 -11.10 3.47 -12.85
CA ASN A 241 -11.06 2.00 -12.89
C ASN A 241 -9.65 1.56 -12.51
N LEU A 242 -9.22 1.91 -11.30
CA LEU A 242 -7.91 1.61 -10.79
C LEU A 242 -7.99 0.28 -10.08
N ASP A 243 -7.65 -0.74 -10.86
CA ASP A 243 -7.28 -2.07 -10.43
C ASP A 243 -6.60 -2.04 -9.04
N SER A 244 -7.22 -2.72 -8.07
CA SER A 244 -6.75 -2.79 -6.67
C SER A 244 -5.31 -3.29 -6.59
N ARG A 245 -4.89 -4.13 -7.56
CA ARG A 245 -3.52 -4.57 -7.70
C ARG A 245 -2.59 -3.45 -8.14
N LYS A 246 -2.96 -2.65 -9.14
CA LYS A 246 -2.14 -1.49 -9.55
C LYS A 246 -1.95 -0.52 -8.40
N ARG A 247 -2.98 -0.34 -7.57
CA ARG A 247 -2.89 0.47 -6.35
C ARG A 247 -1.92 -0.14 -5.34
N LEU A 248 -1.97 -1.46 -5.13
CA LEU A 248 -1.02 -2.17 -4.27
C LEU A 248 0.42 -2.09 -4.80
N ASP A 249 0.64 -2.31 -6.09
CA ASP A 249 1.95 -2.18 -6.73
C ASP A 249 2.49 -0.75 -6.61
N GLN A 250 1.64 0.26 -6.79
CA GLN A 250 2.00 1.66 -6.58
C GLN A 250 2.34 1.93 -5.10
N CYS A 251 1.59 1.36 -4.16
CA CYS A 251 1.86 1.50 -2.73
C CYS A 251 3.20 0.85 -2.34
N VAL A 252 3.48 -0.36 -2.83
CA VAL A 252 4.78 -1.03 -2.67
C VAL A 252 5.90 -0.17 -3.24
N LYS A 253 5.72 0.37 -4.45
CA LYS A 253 6.71 1.25 -5.08
C LYS A 253 6.99 2.49 -4.25
N VAL A 254 5.95 3.19 -3.79
CA VAL A 254 6.10 4.39 -2.95
C VAL A 254 6.78 4.06 -1.62
N ALA A 255 6.45 2.92 -1.00
CA ALA A 255 7.11 2.47 0.24
C ALA A 255 8.60 2.18 0.02
N CYS A 256 8.94 1.49 -1.08
CA CYS A 256 10.33 1.24 -1.48
C CYS A 256 11.10 2.53 -1.76
N GLU A 257 10.52 3.46 -2.53
CA GLU A 257 11.11 4.76 -2.83
C GLU A 257 11.34 5.59 -1.56
N ALA A 258 10.38 5.60 -0.63
CA ALA A 258 10.52 6.27 0.66
C ALA A 258 11.69 5.70 1.47
N TYR A 259 11.84 4.38 1.52
CA TYR A 259 12.98 3.74 2.20
C TYR A 259 14.31 4.03 1.49
N ILE A 260 14.36 3.94 0.17
CA ILE A 260 15.55 4.27 -0.63
C ILE A 260 16.00 5.70 -0.35
N MET A 261 15.06 6.66 -0.36
CA MET A 261 15.34 8.06 -0.07
C MET A 261 15.77 8.28 1.38
N PHE A 262 15.16 7.58 2.34
CA PHE A 262 15.55 7.63 3.75
C PHE A 262 17.01 7.17 3.93
N VAL A 263 17.38 6.00 3.41
CA VAL A 263 18.74 5.47 3.52
C VAL A 263 19.75 6.36 2.78
N THR A 264 19.39 6.81 1.58
CA THR A 264 20.21 7.73 0.79
C THR A 264 20.51 8.99 1.60
N ARG A 265 19.47 9.63 2.15
CA ARG A 265 19.62 10.83 2.96
C ARG A 265 20.52 10.59 4.17
N GLU A 266 20.32 9.52 4.93
CA GLU A 266 21.16 9.20 6.10
C GLU A 266 22.67 9.07 5.80
N ILE A 267 23.01 8.79 4.54
CA ILE A 267 24.39 8.67 4.04
C ILE A 267 24.90 10.01 3.49
N VAL A 268 24.15 10.65 2.59
CA VAL A 268 24.62 11.81 1.82
C VAL A 268 24.12 13.18 2.32
N ASP A 269 23.34 13.25 3.40
CA ASP A 269 22.82 14.50 3.97
C ASP A 269 23.90 15.58 4.18
N PRO A 270 25.13 15.27 4.67
CA PRO A 270 26.18 16.28 4.80
C PRO A 270 26.56 16.97 3.47
N MET A 271 26.61 16.20 2.37
CA MET A 271 26.90 16.73 1.03
C MET A 271 25.71 17.53 0.48
N LEU A 272 24.49 17.01 0.61
CA LEU A 272 23.27 17.68 0.13
C LEU A 272 23.01 18.99 0.90
N ALA A 273 23.25 19.01 2.21
CA ALA A 273 23.09 20.20 3.04
C ALA A 273 24.10 21.29 2.64
N PHE A 274 25.32 20.92 2.28
CA PHE A 274 26.33 21.84 1.76
C PHE A 274 25.92 22.40 0.40
N LEU A 275 25.54 21.54 -0.55
CA LEU A 275 25.08 21.95 -1.88
C LEU A 275 23.86 22.87 -1.81
N THR A 276 22.89 22.56 -0.93
CA THR A 276 21.70 23.40 -0.73
C THR A 276 22.07 24.80 -0.22
N LYS A 277 23.01 24.90 0.74
CA LYS A 277 23.50 26.20 1.24
C LYS A 277 24.18 27.01 0.14
N VAL A 278 25.00 26.37 -0.68
CA VAL A 278 25.68 27.01 -1.82
C VAL A 278 24.65 27.52 -2.84
N THR A 279 23.66 26.71 -3.19
CA THR A 279 22.62 27.09 -4.16
C THR A 279 21.76 28.24 -3.63
N ALA A 280 21.39 28.22 -2.35
CA ALA A 280 20.66 29.31 -1.72
C ALA A 280 21.45 30.63 -1.76
N LEU A 281 22.76 30.59 -1.50
CA LEU A 281 23.62 31.76 -1.55
C LEU A 281 23.82 32.32 -2.97
N ARG A 282 23.79 31.46 -3.99
CA ARG A 282 23.77 31.89 -5.40
C ARG A 282 22.43 32.49 -5.80
N ALA A 283 21.32 32.01 -5.24
CA ALA A 283 19.98 32.52 -5.54
C ALA A 283 19.67 33.85 -4.84
N SER A 284 20.34 34.16 -3.73
CA SER A 284 20.07 35.36 -2.92
C SER A 284 20.82 36.62 -3.37
N ASP A 285 21.57 36.60 -4.49
CA ASP A 285 22.35 37.74 -5.04
C ASP A 285 23.28 38.45 -4.04
N SER A 286 23.49 37.86 -2.86
CA SER A 286 24.36 38.37 -1.79
C SER A 286 25.85 38.13 -2.09
N LEU A 287 26.16 37.42 -3.17
CA LEU A 287 27.49 37.25 -3.73
C LEU A 287 27.52 37.98 -5.06
N SER A 288 28.17 39.15 -5.10
CA SER A 288 28.64 39.73 -6.35
C SER A 288 29.42 38.67 -7.12
N LEU A 289 29.20 38.58 -8.44
CA LEU A 289 29.75 37.57 -9.37
C LEU A 289 31.27 37.28 -9.23
N ASP A 290 32.04 38.12 -8.54
CA ASP A 290 33.50 38.08 -8.49
C ASP A 290 34.14 37.65 -7.14
N THR A 291 33.36 37.27 -6.11
CA THR A 291 33.94 36.71 -4.87
C THR A 291 33.99 35.18 -4.92
N PRO A 292 35.18 34.54 -4.93
CA PRO A 292 35.27 33.09 -5.00
C PRO A 292 34.73 32.48 -3.70
N ILE A 293 33.86 31.48 -3.83
CA ILE A 293 33.21 30.79 -2.71
C ILE A 293 34.23 30.22 -1.71
N SER A 294 35.46 29.97 -2.15
CA SER A 294 36.60 29.53 -1.34
C SER A 294 37.00 30.49 -0.21
N THR A 295 36.53 31.74 -0.23
CA THR A 295 36.77 32.74 0.83
C THR A 295 35.72 32.71 1.94
N LEU A 296 34.61 31.97 1.75
CA LEU A 296 33.55 31.84 2.74
C LEU A 296 33.94 30.80 3.81
N ALA A 297 33.73 31.14 5.09
CA ALA A 297 34.11 30.30 6.23
C ALA A 297 33.47 28.89 6.23
N PHE A 298 32.36 28.68 5.50
CA PHE A 298 31.72 27.37 5.38
C PHE A 298 32.29 26.50 4.24
N ALA A 299 33.14 27.07 3.37
CA ALA A 299 33.63 26.44 2.15
C ALA A 299 35.17 26.32 2.11
N THR A 300 35.81 26.33 3.28
CA THR A 300 37.23 26.01 3.42
C THR A 300 37.52 24.56 2.99
N PRO A 301 38.71 24.28 2.44
CA PRO A 301 39.09 22.92 2.02
C PRO A 301 39.08 21.90 3.17
N GLU A 302 39.33 22.34 4.41
CA GLU A 302 39.25 21.52 5.62
C GLU A 302 37.80 21.05 5.88
N ARG A 303 36.82 21.95 5.73
CA ARG A 303 35.41 21.62 5.92
C ARG A 303 34.88 20.70 4.82
N LEU A 304 35.38 20.83 3.60
CA LEU A 304 35.09 19.90 2.50
C LEU A 304 35.64 18.50 2.82
N ALA A 305 36.86 18.40 3.35
CA ALA A 305 37.45 17.14 3.82
C ALA A 305 36.65 16.49 4.95
N GLU A 306 36.17 17.28 5.91
CA GLU A 306 35.30 16.78 6.98
C GLU A 306 33.97 16.23 6.45
N ILE A 307 33.33 16.92 5.50
CA ILE A 307 32.07 16.46 4.88
C ILE A 307 32.30 15.12 4.17
N VAL A 308 33.37 15.02 3.38
CA VAL A 308 33.69 13.80 2.63
C VAL A 308 34.04 12.65 3.57
N LEU A 309 34.80 12.91 4.65
CA LEU A 309 35.12 11.91 5.66
C LEU A 309 33.87 11.41 6.40
N GLN A 310 32.91 12.29 6.71
CA GLN A 310 31.63 11.90 7.31
C GLN A 310 30.81 10.99 6.39
N VAL A 311 30.72 11.32 5.10
CA VAL A 311 29.98 10.51 4.12
C VAL A 311 30.69 9.17 3.88
N ASN A 312 32.01 9.16 3.74
CA ASN A 312 32.80 7.93 3.60
C ASN A 312 32.66 7.03 4.84
N GLY A 313 32.63 7.61 6.05
CA GLY A 313 32.37 6.89 7.30
C GLY A 313 30.95 6.32 7.37
N ALA A 314 29.94 7.09 6.93
CA ALA A 314 28.56 6.62 6.83
C ALA A 314 28.42 5.45 5.83
N LEU A 315 29.11 5.52 4.68
CA LEU A 315 29.16 4.44 3.71
C LEU A 315 29.83 3.17 4.27
N ALA A 316 30.89 3.31 5.07
CA ALA A 316 31.60 2.15 5.63
C ALA A 316 30.84 1.47 6.78
N HIS A 317 30.09 2.23 7.59
CA HIS A 317 29.48 1.71 8.82
C HIS A 317 27.95 1.64 8.80
N LYS A 318 27.26 2.69 8.31
CA LYS A 318 25.78 2.72 8.31
C LYS A 318 25.19 1.89 7.17
N LEU A 319 25.77 1.95 5.96
CA LEU A 319 25.22 1.22 4.81
C LEU A 319 25.18 -0.31 5.04
N PRO A 320 26.24 -0.97 5.55
CA PRO A 320 26.18 -2.39 5.88
C PRO A 320 25.14 -2.73 6.94
N GLN A 321 24.88 -1.83 7.89
CA GLN A 321 23.83 -2.00 8.90
C GLN A 321 22.43 -2.01 8.25
N PHE A 322 22.16 -1.07 7.34
CA PHE A 322 20.90 -1.04 6.59
C PHE A 322 20.73 -2.26 5.68
N ILE A 323 21.80 -2.74 5.03
CA ILE A 323 21.77 -3.96 4.21
C ILE A 323 21.42 -5.17 5.07
N ARG A 324 22.01 -5.30 6.27
CA ARG A 324 21.68 -6.37 7.21
C ARG A 324 20.22 -6.31 7.64
N GLN A 325 19.72 -5.13 8.03
CA GLN A 325 18.31 -4.96 8.39
C GLN A 325 17.37 -5.32 7.23
N MET A 326 17.67 -4.84 6.02
CA MET A 326 16.88 -5.16 4.83
C MET A 326 16.86 -6.67 4.53
N THR A 327 17.97 -7.37 4.78
CA THR A 327 18.09 -8.82 4.61
C THR A 327 17.24 -9.61 5.62
N LEU A 328 17.05 -9.08 6.82
CA LEU A 328 16.22 -9.70 7.87
C LEU A 328 14.72 -9.56 7.61
N TYR A 329 14.28 -8.44 7.03
CA TYR A 329 12.85 -8.18 6.82
C TYR A 329 12.33 -8.66 5.46
N ILE A 330 13.17 -8.66 4.43
CA ILE A 330 12.76 -8.95 3.05
C ILE A 330 13.40 -10.27 2.61
N ASP A 331 12.59 -11.30 2.37
CA ASP A 331 13.05 -12.60 1.88
C ASP A 331 13.42 -12.57 0.39
N SER A 332 12.73 -11.75 -0.40
CA SER A 332 12.95 -11.61 -1.85
C SER A 332 14.31 -11.00 -2.17
N THR A 333 15.20 -11.82 -2.77
CA THR A 333 16.53 -11.39 -3.24
C THR A 333 16.43 -10.28 -4.29
N VAL A 334 15.50 -10.43 -5.24
CA VAL A 334 15.31 -9.47 -6.35
C VAL A 334 14.91 -8.09 -5.83
N SER A 335 13.96 -8.03 -4.89
CA SER A 335 13.51 -6.77 -4.31
C SER A 335 14.64 -6.08 -3.53
N ARG A 336 15.44 -6.85 -2.79
CA ARG A 336 16.62 -6.34 -2.08
C ARG A 336 17.67 -5.78 -3.02
N GLU A 337 17.99 -6.49 -4.10
CA GLU A 337 18.96 -6.04 -5.10
C GLU A 337 18.49 -4.76 -5.82
N MET A 338 17.21 -4.69 -6.21
CA MET A 338 16.64 -3.48 -6.83
C MET A 338 16.77 -2.26 -5.91
N MET A 339 16.41 -2.40 -4.63
CA MET A 339 16.51 -1.33 -3.65
C MET A 339 17.97 -0.93 -3.39
N LEU A 340 18.86 -1.91 -3.26
CA LEU A 340 20.29 -1.67 -3.06
C LEU A 340 20.90 -0.93 -4.26
N ASN A 341 20.60 -1.35 -5.48
CA ASN A 341 21.10 -0.71 -6.69
C ASN A 341 20.59 0.73 -6.83
N ALA A 342 19.34 0.99 -6.47
CA ALA A 342 18.79 2.35 -6.43
C ALA A 342 19.53 3.23 -5.40
N ILE A 343 19.78 2.71 -4.19
CA ILE A 343 20.58 3.42 -3.16
C ILE A 343 21.99 3.71 -3.68
N LYS A 344 22.67 2.70 -4.26
CA LYS A 344 24.00 2.84 -4.86
C LYS A 344 24.01 3.93 -5.94
N SER A 345 23.03 3.92 -6.85
CA SER A 345 22.87 4.92 -7.90
C SER A 345 22.72 6.34 -7.34
N ASN A 346 21.83 6.55 -6.37
CA ASN A 346 21.58 7.86 -5.78
C ASN A 346 22.80 8.41 -5.03
N VAL A 347 23.52 7.54 -4.31
CA VAL A 347 24.76 7.91 -3.63
C VAL A 347 25.83 8.33 -4.64
N VAL A 348 26.02 7.55 -5.71
CA VAL A 348 26.99 7.88 -6.78
C VAL A 348 26.62 9.22 -7.43
N GLU A 349 25.35 9.49 -7.69
CA GLU A 349 24.88 10.76 -8.24
C GLU A 349 25.18 11.94 -7.31
N ALA A 350 24.88 11.82 -6.01
CA ALA A 350 25.17 12.86 -5.03
C ALA A 350 26.67 13.16 -4.91
N HIS A 351 27.52 12.11 -4.93
CA HIS A 351 28.97 12.26 -4.99
C HIS A 351 29.45 12.93 -6.29
N SER A 352 28.83 12.61 -7.43
CA SER A 352 29.16 13.24 -8.71
C SER A 352 28.84 14.73 -8.69
N GLN A 353 27.63 15.11 -8.25
CA GLN A 353 27.23 16.52 -8.15
C GLN A 353 28.16 17.32 -7.21
N PHE A 354 28.56 16.72 -6.08
CA PHE A 354 29.51 17.34 -5.17
C PHE A 354 30.91 17.46 -5.78
N SER A 355 31.38 16.42 -6.48
CA SER A 355 32.66 16.43 -7.19
C SER A 355 32.70 17.52 -8.25
N ASP A 356 31.68 17.60 -9.11
CA ASP A 356 31.59 18.60 -10.18
C ASP A 356 31.61 20.03 -9.62
N PHE A 357 30.93 20.24 -8.47
CA PHE A 357 30.97 21.51 -7.77
C PHE A 357 32.39 21.85 -7.27
N VAL A 358 33.09 20.88 -6.66
CA VAL A 358 34.45 21.08 -6.14
C VAL A 358 35.43 21.37 -7.28
N MET A 359 35.34 20.64 -8.39
CA MET A 359 36.18 20.86 -9.58
C MET A 359 35.99 22.26 -10.16
N THR A 360 34.73 22.70 -10.29
CA THR A 360 34.39 24.01 -10.86
C THR A 360 34.91 25.17 -10.01
N GLN A 361 34.94 25.02 -8.68
CA GLN A 361 35.19 26.13 -7.76
C GLN A 361 36.58 26.16 -7.12
N TYR A 362 37.28 25.01 -7.04
CA TYR A 362 38.58 24.89 -6.36
C TYR A 362 39.71 24.36 -7.27
N GLY A 363 39.37 23.91 -8.49
CA GLY A 363 40.34 23.38 -9.47
C GLY A 363 40.80 21.94 -9.17
N ASP A 364 41.57 21.38 -10.12
CA ASP A 364 41.89 19.94 -10.22
C ASP A 364 42.72 19.34 -9.07
N ASN A 365 43.31 20.16 -8.19
CA ASN A 365 44.26 19.69 -7.16
C ASN A 365 43.66 19.43 -5.77
N THR A 366 42.38 19.76 -5.56
CA THR A 366 41.63 19.55 -4.31
C THR A 366 41.04 18.13 -4.10
N PRO A 367 40.53 17.40 -5.12
CA PRO A 367 39.85 16.11 -4.90
C PRO A 367 40.78 15.03 -4.32
N SER A 368 42.06 15.04 -4.70
CA SER A 368 43.07 14.08 -4.22
C SER A 368 43.50 14.33 -2.77
N LYS A 369 43.32 15.55 -2.24
CA LYS A 369 43.63 15.90 -0.84
C LYS A 369 42.48 15.60 0.13
N ILE A 370 41.28 15.38 -0.40
CA ILE A 370 40.00 15.33 0.34
C ILE A 370 39.49 13.88 0.47
N ASP A 371 40.19 12.89 -0.09
CA ASP A 371 39.73 11.48 -0.17
C ASP A 371 38.35 11.34 -0.83
N LEU A 372 38.11 12.18 -1.84
CA LEU A 372 36.88 12.13 -2.63
C LEU A 372 36.99 10.95 -3.60
N LYS A 373 36.38 9.81 -3.25
CA LYS A 373 36.28 8.66 -4.16
C LYS A 373 35.56 9.10 -5.43
N LEU A 374 36.20 8.91 -6.59
CA LEU A 374 35.57 9.21 -7.86
C LEU A 374 34.31 8.35 -8.04
N PRO A 375 33.27 8.84 -8.73
CA PRO A 375 32.03 8.08 -8.99
C PRO A 375 32.29 6.66 -9.53
N SER A 376 33.33 6.50 -10.36
CA SER A 376 33.77 5.23 -10.96
C SER A 376 34.40 4.25 -9.97
N GLU A 377 35.03 4.75 -8.90
CA GLU A 377 35.65 3.95 -7.83
C GLU A 377 34.63 3.60 -6.75
N LEU A 378 33.69 4.51 -6.49
CA LEU A 378 32.57 4.29 -5.58
C LEU A 378 31.63 3.20 -6.12
N ALA A 379 31.31 3.23 -7.42
CA ALA A 379 30.51 2.19 -8.08
C ALA A 379 31.17 0.80 -7.93
N LYS A 380 32.49 0.70 -8.15
CA LYS A 380 33.24 -0.55 -7.97
C LYS A 380 33.32 -1.01 -6.51
N PHE A 381 33.46 -0.08 -5.56
CA PHE A 381 33.48 -0.41 -4.13
C PHE A 381 32.12 -0.90 -3.64
N LEU A 382 31.05 -0.31 -4.17
CA LEU A 382 29.68 -0.69 -3.88
C LEU A 382 29.30 -2.01 -4.58
N ASP A 383 29.79 -2.33 -5.77
CA ASP A 383 29.50 -3.61 -6.45
C ASP A 383 30.17 -4.83 -5.79
N VAL A 384 31.24 -4.62 -5.02
CA VAL A 384 31.96 -5.68 -4.29
C VAL A 384 31.39 -5.92 -2.87
N SER A 385 30.53 -5.02 -2.39
CA SER A 385 29.87 -5.07 -1.06
C SER A 385 28.39 -5.40 -1.19
#